data_AF-A0A1M5QHC1-F1
#
_entry.id   AF-A0A1M5QHC1-F1
#
_cell.length_a   1.000
_cell.length_b   1.000
_cell.length_c   1.000
_cell.angle_alpha   90.00
_cell.angle_beta   90.00
_cell.angle_gamma   90.00
#
_symmetry.space_group_name_H-M   'P 1'
#
loop_
_entity.id
_entity.type
_entity.pdbx_description
1 polymer ?
#
loop_
_entity_poly.entity_id
_entity_poly.type
_entity_poly.pdbx_seq_one_letter_code
_entity_poly.pdbx_strand_id
1 'polypeptide(L)'
;MSHPTSDARVGALSNVPPAQAPAGAAAGFDYAALRPADAEDLRDRAGRLRGLFKKHTADIVVIGRDLIAVKDRLAHGQFESWIERELGVGIRAAQYYMTVAKFTEGKSEHVALLPPGTLRLLAAKSAPAEIVEQVIARAASGDIVPDDTVAAMIRTDRMEKKSQADREAEAAKRRSKGGRAARTRKAALGSNIVTCNGKRTEAQPITTEPVIDAEPVVKRVGTSHHELTNLLDGYCGRLEAFVENHPDLDDECRRCLMQALELNADRLQRLAQHLHSR
;
A
#
# COMPACT_ATOMS: atom_id res chain seq x y z
N MET A 1 67.93 -24.61 -31.78
CA MET A 1 67.79 -24.07 -33.15
C MET A 1 66.68 -24.83 -33.84
N SER A 2 65.70 -24.09 -34.34
CA SER A 2 64.85 -24.39 -35.51
C SER A 2 63.73 -25.44 -35.40
N HIS A 3 62.57 -25.00 -35.92
CA HIS A 3 61.20 -25.52 -35.87
C HIS A 3 60.97 -26.91 -36.50
N PRO A 4 59.73 -27.43 -36.40
CA PRO A 4 58.94 -27.40 -37.63
C PRO A 4 57.52 -26.85 -37.47
N THR A 5 57.09 -26.22 -38.57
CA THR A 5 55.80 -25.61 -38.89
C THR A 5 54.83 -26.67 -39.45
N SER A 6 53.53 -26.59 -39.14
CA SER A 6 52.41 -27.08 -39.98
C SER A 6 51.10 -26.59 -39.35
N ASP A 7 50.51 -25.49 -39.83
CA ASP A 7 49.61 -25.31 -40.99
C ASP A 7 48.17 -25.80 -40.74
N ALA A 8 47.25 -25.00 -41.29
CA ALA A 8 45.84 -24.77 -40.98
C ALA A 8 44.93 -26.02 -41.11
N ARG A 9 43.64 -26.06 -40.71
CA ARG A 9 42.52 -25.24 -41.20
C ARG A 9 41.17 -25.90 -40.77
N VAL A 10 40.10 -25.09 -40.68
CA VAL A 10 38.64 -25.40 -40.82
C VAL A 10 37.84 -26.03 -39.63
N GLY A 11 37.04 -25.17 -38.98
CA GLY A 11 35.56 -25.19 -39.01
C GLY A 11 34.76 -26.20 -38.18
N ALA A 12 34.07 -25.70 -37.13
CA ALA A 12 32.75 -26.16 -36.67
C ALA A 12 32.16 -25.05 -35.78
N LEU A 13 31.31 -24.17 -36.31
CA LEU A 13 29.85 -24.22 -36.15
C LEU A 13 29.37 -24.54 -34.72
N SER A 14 28.84 -23.49 -34.09
CA SER A 14 27.61 -23.50 -33.29
C SER A 14 27.57 -24.38 -32.03
N ASN A 15 27.75 -23.75 -30.87
CA ASN A 15 26.65 -23.71 -29.89
C ASN A 15 26.86 -22.59 -28.87
N VAL A 16 26.18 -21.47 -29.05
CA VAL A 16 25.94 -20.50 -27.97
C VAL A 16 24.72 -21.02 -27.22
N PRO A 17 24.84 -21.52 -25.98
CA PRO A 17 23.65 -21.82 -25.19
C PRO A 17 22.89 -20.52 -24.91
N PRO A 18 21.55 -20.50 -25.05
CA PRO A 18 20.77 -19.30 -24.87
C PRO A 18 20.82 -18.87 -23.40
N ALA A 19 20.85 -17.55 -23.23
CA ALA A 19 20.72 -16.85 -21.97
C ALA A 19 19.70 -17.52 -21.03
N GLN A 20 20.20 -18.17 -19.98
CA GLN A 20 19.41 -18.37 -18.79
C GLN A 20 19.55 -17.10 -17.95
N ALA A 21 18.53 -16.23 -18.06
CA ALA A 21 18.27 -15.22 -17.07
C ALA A 21 18.13 -15.94 -15.70
N PRO A 22 18.89 -15.57 -14.65
CA PRO A 22 18.59 -16.09 -13.34
C PRO A 22 17.34 -15.38 -12.81
N ALA A 23 16.23 -16.10 -12.84
CA ALA A 23 15.08 -15.86 -11.98
C ALA A 23 15.56 -15.93 -10.52
N GLY A 24 15.92 -14.78 -9.95
CA GLY A 24 16.62 -14.68 -8.67
C GLY A 24 15.88 -13.85 -7.64
N ALA A 25 14.59 -14.10 -7.42
CA ALA A 25 13.83 -13.47 -6.33
C ALA A 25 13.85 -14.30 -5.01
N ALA A 26 14.75 -15.28 -4.89
CA ALA A 26 14.79 -16.22 -3.77
C ALA A 26 16.21 -16.66 -3.35
N ALA A 27 17.24 -15.82 -3.55
CA ALA A 27 18.57 -16.19 -3.09
C ALA A 27 18.73 -15.75 -1.63
N GLY A 28 18.62 -16.71 -0.70
CA GLY A 28 19.16 -16.53 0.66
C GLY A 28 20.64 -16.16 0.62
N PHE A 29 21.24 -15.91 1.79
CA PHE A 29 22.65 -15.53 1.89
C PHE A 29 23.56 -16.51 1.13
N ASP A 30 24.43 -16.00 0.25
CA ASP A 30 25.32 -16.83 -0.57
C ASP A 30 26.49 -17.37 0.26
N TYR A 31 26.30 -18.56 0.80
CA TYR A 31 27.33 -19.28 1.53
C TYR A 31 28.43 -19.88 0.64
N ALA A 32 28.23 -19.96 -0.69
CA ALA A 32 29.22 -20.52 -1.60
C ALA A 32 30.39 -19.56 -1.86
N ALA A 33 30.17 -18.25 -1.64
CA ALA A 33 31.21 -17.23 -1.68
C ALA A 33 32.17 -17.26 -0.47
N LEU A 34 31.88 -18.09 0.54
CA LEU A 34 32.67 -18.19 1.77
C LEU A 34 33.57 -19.44 1.79
N ARG A 35 34.59 -19.41 2.66
CA ARG A 35 35.36 -20.61 2.97
C ARG A 35 34.43 -21.66 3.60
N PRO A 36 34.58 -22.97 3.30
CA PRO A 36 33.68 -24.00 3.81
C PRO A 36 33.48 -23.99 5.33
N ALA A 37 34.57 -23.78 6.09
CA ALA A 37 34.51 -23.70 7.56
C ALA A 37 33.71 -22.48 8.06
N ASP A 38 33.84 -21.32 7.41
CA ASP A 38 33.06 -20.13 7.77
C ASP A 38 31.58 -20.30 7.40
N ALA A 39 31.31 -20.94 6.26
CA ALA A 39 29.97 -21.24 5.81
C ALA A 39 29.23 -22.19 6.77
N GLU A 40 29.92 -23.18 7.32
CA GLU A 40 29.39 -24.10 8.33
C GLU A 40 29.10 -23.37 9.65
N ASP A 41 30.07 -22.63 10.21
CA ASP A 41 29.90 -21.87 11.46
C ASP A 41 28.77 -20.84 11.38
N LEU A 42 28.65 -20.12 10.25
CA LEU A 42 27.58 -19.14 10.06
C LEU A 42 26.20 -19.79 9.91
N ARG A 43 26.10 -20.99 9.32
CA ARG A 43 24.83 -21.74 9.26
C ARG A 43 24.40 -22.19 10.65
N ASP A 44 25.33 -22.70 11.46
CA ASP A 44 25.06 -23.09 12.84
C ASP A 44 24.62 -21.90 13.70
N ARG A 45 25.30 -20.76 13.56
CA ARG A 45 24.90 -19.50 14.21
C ARG A 45 23.52 -19.06 13.78
N ALA A 46 23.21 -19.10 12.49
CA ALA A 46 21.89 -18.76 11.98
C ALA A 46 20.81 -19.68 12.57
N GLY A 47 21.08 -20.99 12.68
CA GLY A 47 20.20 -21.94 13.35
C GLY A 47 19.93 -21.59 14.81
N ARG A 48 20.99 -21.29 15.58
CA ARG A 48 20.87 -20.85 16.99
C ARG A 48 20.06 -19.55 17.11
N LEU A 49 20.34 -18.56 16.26
CA LEU A 49 19.64 -17.27 16.27
C LEU A 49 18.15 -17.42 15.92
N ARG A 50 17.79 -18.29 14.96
CA ARG A 50 16.38 -18.61 14.66
C ARG A 50 15.68 -19.21 15.88
N GLY A 51 16.34 -20.10 16.61
CA GLY A 51 15.82 -20.64 17.87
C GLY A 51 15.59 -19.57 18.94
N LEU A 52 16.51 -18.61 19.07
CA LEU A 52 16.36 -17.47 19.98
C LEU A 52 15.22 -16.54 19.56
N PHE A 53 15.07 -16.25 18.26
CA PHE A 53 13.94 -15.47 17.76
C PHE A 53 12.61 -16.16 18.02
N LYS A 54 12.53 -17.49 17.86
CA LYS A 54 11.32 -18.25 18.21
C LYS A 54 10.92 -18.06 19.67
N LYS A 55 11.89 -18.15 20.58
CA LYS A 55 11.66 -17.93 22.02
C LYS A 55 11.23 -16.49 22.30
N HIS A 56 11.97 -15.51 21.75
CA HIS A 56 11.65 -14.09 21.91
C HIS A 56 10.23 -13.76 21.41
N THR A 57 9.80 -14.31 20.28
CA THR A 57 8.43 -14.13 19.79
C THR A 57 7.39 -14.77 20.72
N ALA A 58 7.69 -15.94 21.27
CA ALA A 58 6.82 -16.56 22.28
C ALA A 58 6.71 -15.70 23.55
N ASP A 59 7.83 -15.13 24.02
CA ASP A 59 7.85 -14.23 25.17
C ASP A 59 7.02 -12.96 24.90
N ILE A 60 7.12 -12.38 23.69
CA ILE A 60 6.27 -11.25 23.28
C ILE A 60 4.77 -11.59 23.38
N VAL A 61 4.38 -12.80 22.97
CA VAL A 61 2.98 -13.25 23.05
C VAL A 61 2.54 -13.37 24.50
N VAL A 62 3.37 -13.93 25.38
CA VAL A 62 3.09 -14.02 26.82
C VAL A 62 2.93 -12.64 27.44
N ILE A 63 3.89 -11.73 27.19
CA ILE A 63 3.83 -10.34 27.64
C ILE A 63 2.54 -9.66 27.17
N GLY A 64 2.16 -9.85 25.90
CA GLY A 64 0.94 -9.28 25.34
C GLY A 64 -0.32 -9.78 26.03
N ARG A 65 -0.39 -11.08 26.39
CA ARG A 65 -1.53 -11.66 27.13
C ARG A 65 -1.64 -11.09 28.54
N ASP A 66 -0.52 -10.99 29.25
CA ASP A 66 -0.49 -10.42 30.60
C ASP A 66 -0.90 -8.94 30.58
N LEU A 67 -0.42 -8.18 29.59
CA LEU A 67 -0.83 -6.78 29.40
C LEU A 67 -2.33 -6.64 29.11
N ILE A 68 -2.93 -7.55 28.35
CA ILE A 68 -4.40 -7.58 28.15
C ILE A 68 -5.11 -7.82 29.48
N ALA A 69 -4.69 -8.83 30.24
CA ALA A 69 -5.29 -9.17 31.54
C ALA A 69 -5.14 -8.03 32.57
N VAL A 70 -4.01 -7.32 32.59
CA VAL A 70 -3.81 -6.15 33.45
C VAL A 70 -4.71 -5.00 33.00
N LYS A 71 -4.79 -4.74 31.68
CA LYS A 71 -5.64 -3.66 31.14
C LYS A 71 -7.10 -3.85 31.52
N ASP A 72 -7.60 -5.08 31.51
CA ASP A 72 -9.01 -5.38 31.84
C ASP A 72 -9.35 -5.13 33.32
N ARG A 73 -8.34 -5.01 34.19
CA ARG A 73 -8.50 -4.77 35.63
C ARG A 73 -8.32 -3.30 36.04
N LEU A 74 -7.82 -2.46 35.13
CA LEU A 74 -7.49 -1.06 35.40
C LEU A 74 -8.54 -0.12 34.80
N ALA A 75 -8.84 0.99 35.48
CA ALA A 75 -9.71 2.01 34.94
C ALA A 75 -9.03 2.77 33.78
N HIS A 76 -9.83 3.56 33.04
CA HIS A 76 -9.32 4.35 31.93
C HIS A 76 -8.18 5.30 32.38
N GLY A 77 -7.08 5.33 31.63
CA GLY A 77 -5.88 6.15 31.94
C GLY A 77 -4.91 5.55 32.97
N GLN A 78 -5.34 4.62 33.83
CA GLN A 78 -4.45 3.99 34.81
C GLN A 78 -3.44 3.02 34.15
N PHE A 79 -3.85 2.36 33.08
CA PHE A 79 -3.02 1.40 32.36
C PHE A 79 -1.74 2.02 31.78
N GLU A 80 -1.85 3.20 31.19
CA GLU A 80 -0.69 3.90 30.62
C GLU A 80 0.30 4.29 31.72
N SER A 81 -0.19 4.90 32.81
CA SER A 81 0.68 5.26 33.94
C SER A 81 1.32 4.04 34.61
N TRP A 82 0.59 2.92 34.71
CA TRP A 82 1.11 1.68 35.28
C TRP A 82 2.24 1.10 34.41
N ILE A 83 2.06 1.06 33.09
CA ILE A 83 3.10 0.56 32.17
C ILE A 83 4.38 1.40 32.31
N GLU A 84 4.26 2.73 32.26
CA GLU A 84 5.42 3.61 32.30
C GLU A 84 6.19 3.50 33.62
N ARG A 85 5.47 3.33 34.74
CA ARG A 85 6.07 3.27 36.09
C ARG A 85 6.65 1.90 36.44
N GLU A 86 5.94 0.82 36.12
CA GLU A 86 6.32 -0.54 36.54
C GLU A 86 7.22 -1.25 35.52
N LEU A 87 7.01 -0.99 34.23
CA LEU A 87 7.70 -1.70 33.16
C LEU A 87 8.74 -0.83 32.44
N GLY A 88 8.66 0.50 32.57
CA GLY A 88 9.60 1.43 31.92
C GLY A 88 9.54 1.40 30.38
N VAL A 89 8.48 0.83 29.81
CA VAL A 89 8.27 0.77 28.36
C VAL A 89 7.24 1.80 27.92
N GLY A 90 7.38 2.32 26.70
CA GLY A 90 6.37 3.23 26.16
C GLY A 90 5.06 2.52 25.83
N ILE A 91 3.93 3.25 25.92
CA ILE A 91 2.59 2.72 25.62
C ILE A 91 2.48 2.06 24.24
N ARG A 92 3.22 2.57 23.24
CA ARG A 92 3.26 1.99 21.88
C ARG A 92 3.84 0.58 21.87
N ALA A 93 4.87 0.31 22.67
CA ALA A 93 5.47 -1.03 22.77
C ALA A 93 4.50 -2.01 23.43
N ALA A 94 3.84 -1.59 24.52
CA ALA A 94 2.82 -2.39 25.17
C ALA A 94 1.64 -2.72 24.23
N GLN A 95 1.13 -1.72 23.50
CA GLN A 95 0.09 -1.92 22.49
C GLN A 95 0.52 -2.87 21.38
N TYR A 96 1.78 -2.80 20.95
CA TYR A 96 2.34 -3.73 19.98
C TYR A 96 2.28 -5.17 20.52
N TYR A 97 2.77 -5.44 21.73
CA TYR A 97 2.73 -6.78 22.34
C TYR A 97 1.30 -7.31 22.47
N MET A 98 0.36 -6.49 22.93
CA MET A 98 -1.06 -6.87 23.01
C MET A 98 -1.65 -7.20 21.63
N THR A 99 -1.27 -6.44 20.59
CA THR A 99 -1.74 -6.66 19.22
C THR A 99 -1.19 -7.98 18.68
N VAL A 100 0.08 -8.29 18.96
CA VAL A 100 0.69 -9.58 18.62
C VAL A 100 -0.01 -10.73 19.32
N ALA A 101 -0.25 -10.63 20.64
CA ALA A 101 -0.95 -11.67 21.39
C ALA A 101 -2.32 -12.00 20.75
N LYS A 102 -3.14 -10.97 20.50
CA LYS A 102 -4.43 -11.11 19.81
C LYS A 102 -4.31 -11.70 18.41
N PHE A 103 -3.27 -11.33 17.68
CA PHE A 103 -3.02 -11.87 16.35
C PHE A 103 -2.66 -13.36 16.40
N THR A 104 -1.90 -13.81 17.40
CA THR A 104 -1.50 -15.21 17.53
C THR A 104 -2.58 -16.14 18.06
N GLU A 105 -3.65 -15.61 18.65
CA GLU A 105 -4.80 -16.41 19.07
C GLU A 105 -5.44 -17.14 17.88
N GLY A 106 -5.56 -18.46 17.98
CA GLY A 106 -6.11 -19.30 16.93
C GLY A 106 -5.22 -19.50 15.70
N LYS A 107 -3.96 -19.05 15.73
CA LYS A 107 -3.00 -19.25 14.64
C LYS A 107 -2.00 -20.38 14.92
N SER A 108 -1.35 -20.82 13.84
CA SER A 108 -0.30 -21.85 13.89
C SER A 108 0.92 -21.42 14.72
N GLU A 109 1.60 -22.39 15.33
CA GLU A 109 2.88 -22.20 16.03
C GLU A 109 3.97 -21.60 15.12
N HIS A 110 3.84 -21.74 13.79
CA HIS A 110 4.78 -21.16 12.81
C HIS A 110 4.83 -19.63 12.87
N VAL A 111 3.82 -18.96 13.45
CA VAL A 111 3.87 -17.52 13.69
C VAL A 111 5.04 -17.14 14.61
N ALA A 112 5.46 -18.03 15.52
CA ALA A 112 6.61 -17.80 16.38
C ALA A 112 7.94 -17.75 15.61
N LEU A 113 8.01 -18.29 14.39
CA LEU A 113 9.22 -18.28 13.56
C LEU A 113 9.44 -16.93 12.86
N LEU A 114 8.44 -16.05 12.87
CA LEU A 114 8.51 -14.78 12.18
C LEU A 114 9.33 -13.75 12.97
N PRO A 115 10.12 -12.91 12.27
CA PRO A 115 10.77 -11.76 12.89
C PRO A 115 9.75 -10.79 13.52
N PRO A 116 10.11 -10.09 14.61
CA PRO A 116 9.21 -9.14 15.29
C PRO A 116 8.67 -8.02 14.36
N GLY A 117 9.51 -7.53 13.45
CA GLY A 117 9.12 -6.49 12.49
C GLY A 117 8.03 -6.97 11.53
N THR A 118 8.19 -8.18 10.97
CA THR A 118 7.18 -8.86 10.15
C THR A 118 5.89 -9.08 10.93
N LEU A 119 6.01 -9.56 12.17
CA LEU A 119 4.88 -9.87 13.03
C LEU A 119 4.02 -8.62 13.31
N ARG A 120 4.67 -7.47 13.54
CA ARG A 120 3.99 -6.18 13.66
C ARG A 120 3.18 -5.81 12.42
N LEU A 121 3.75 -6.03 11.23
CA LEU A 121 3.09 -5.73 9.96
C LEU A 121 1.88 -6.64 9.72
N LEU A 122 2.01 -7.93 10.01
CA LEU A 122 0.93 -8.91 9.85
C LEU A 122 -0.16 -8.77 10.91
N ALA A 123 0.21 -8.36 12.13
CA ALA A 123 -0.75 -8.14 13.21
C ALA A 123 -1.55 -6.84 13.05
N ALA A 124 -1.14 -5.94 12.15
CA ALA A 124 -1.90 -4.75 11.86
C ALA A 124 -3.24 -5.10 11.18
N LYS A 125 -4.32 -4.37 11.53
CA LYS A 125 -5.65 -4.42 10.85
C LYS A 125 -5.58 -4.25 9.32
N SER A 126 -4.46 -3.70 8.90
CA SER A 126 -4.04 -3.45 7.55
C SER A 126 -3.75 -4.69 6.71
N ALA A 127 -3.41 -5.81 7.35
CA ALA A 127 -2.96 -7.02 6.69
C ALA A 127 -4.16 -7.88 6.22
N PRO A 128 -4.25 -8.19 4.92
CA PRO A 128 -5.22 -9.14 4.38
C PRO A 128 -4.95 -10.56 4.89
N ALA A 129 -6.02 -11.32 5.15
CA ALA A 129 -5.91 -12.71 5.63
C ALA A 129 -5.09 -13.60 4.67
N GLU A 130 -5.27 -13.44 3.37
CA GLU A 130 -4.54 -14.21 2.33
C GLU A 130 -3.03 -13.99 2.42
N ILE A 131 -2.59 -12.73 2.59
CA ILE A 131 -1.15 -12.41 2.73
C ILE A 131 -0.60 -12.97 4.03
N VAL A 132 -1.38 -12.91 5.11
CA VAL A 132 -1.00 -13.48 6.40
C VAL A 132 -0.75 -14.99 6.29
N GLU A 133 -1.68 -15.72 5.69
CA GLU A 133 -1.55 -17.17 5.47
C GLU A 133 -0.37 -17.50 4.56
N GLN A 134 -0.17 -16.74 3.48
CA GLN A 134 0.95 -16.92 2.58
C GLN A 134 2.30 -16.74 3.29
N VAL A 135 2.45 -15.71 4.12
CA VAL A 135 3.69 -15.46 4.86
C VAL A 135 3.91 -16.52 5.94
N ILE A 136 2.85 -16.98 6.62
CA ILE A 136 2.95 -18.09 7.59
C ILE A 136 3.36 -19.40 6.90
N ALA A 137 2.81 -19.70 5.73
CA ALA A 137 3.16 -20.89 4.96
C ALA A 137 4.64 -20.86 4.51
N ARG A 138 5.13 -19.70 4.06
CA ARG A 138 6.55 -19.50 3.72
C ARG A 138 7.45 -19.69 4.94
N ALA A 139 7.07 -19.12 6.08
CA ALA A 139 7.81 -19.30 7.33
C ALA A 139 7.84 -20.77 7.78
N ALA A 140 6.76 -21.53 7.57
CA ALA A 140 6.72 -22.96 7.85
C ALA A 140 7.69 -23.76 6.96
N SER A 141 7.90 -23.32 5.71
CA SER A 141 8.89 -23.90 4.80
C SER A 141 10.35 -23.46 5.06
N GLY A 142 10.58 -22.60 6.06
CA GLY A 142 11.90 -22.06 6.40
C GLY A 142 12.32 -20.86 5.54
N ASP A 143 11.42 -20.35 4.69
CA ASP A 143 11.63 -19.16 3.88
C ASP A 143 11.25 -17.90 4.67
N ILE A 144 12.26 -17.05 4.93
CA ILE A 144 12.07 -15.81 5.69
C ILE A 144 11.79 -14.70 4.70
N VAL A 145 10.55 -14.24 4.68
CA VAL A 145 10.15 -13.09 3.86
C VAL A 145 10.63 -11.79 4.52
N PRO A 146 11.41 -10.95 3.82
CA PRO A 146 11.82 -9.65 4.36
C PRO A 146 10.61 -8.73 4.65
N ASP A 147 10.74 -7.90 5.69
CA ASP A 147 9.71 -6.96 6.12
C ASP A 147 9.24 -6.04 4.99
N ASP A 148 10.17 -5.55 4.17
CA ASP A 148 9.88 -4.67 3.03
C ASP A 148 9.04 -5.37 1.96
N THR A 149 9.30 -6.65 1.72
CA THR A 149 8.51 -7.47 0.79
C THR A 149 7.09 -7.67 1.34
N VAL A 150 6.94 -7.95 2.64
CA VAL A 150 5.62 -8.05 3.27
C VAL A 150 4.86 -6.73 3.23
N ALA A 151 5.54 -5.62 3.50
CA ALA A 151 4.96 -4.29 3.40
C ALA A 151 4.51 -3.95 1.96
N ALA A 152 5.30 -4.34 0.95
CA ALA A 152 4.95 -4.16 -0.44
C ALA A 152 3.72 -5.00 -0.82
N MET A 153 3.65 -6.26 -0.42
CA MET A 153 2.49 -7.14 -0.66
C MET A 153 1.20 -6.53 -0.08
N ILE A 154 1.25 -6.07 1.18
CA ILE A 154 0.10 -5.43 1.83
C ILE A 154 -0.31 -4.13 1.12
N ARG A 155 0.66 -3.33 0.64
CA ARG A 155 0.37 -2.10 -0.10
C ARG A 155 -0.30 -2.39 -1.44
N THR A 156 0.19 -3.36 -2.20
CA THR A 156 -0.36 -3.73 -3.51
C THR A 156 -1.80 -4.21 -3.39
N ASP A 157 -2.09 -5.15 -2.49
CA ASP A 157 -3.45 -5.66 -2.28
C ASP A 157 -4.44 -4.55 -1.89
N ARG A 158 -4.00 -3.60 -1.06
CA ARG A 158 -4.83 -2.44 -0.70
C ARG A 158 -5.12 -1.54 -1.89
N MET A 159 -4.14 -1.31 -2.76
CA MET A 159 -4.35 -0.51 -3.97
C MET A 159 -5.29 -1.20 -4.94
N GLU A 160 -5.19 -2.52 -5.08
CA GLU A 160 -6.08 -3.34 -5.91
C GLU A 160 -7.52 -3.29 -5.39
N LYS A 161 -7.73 -3.56 -4.09
CA LYS A 161 -9.06 -3.48 -3.46
C LYS A 161 -9.68 -2.10 -3.57
N LYS A 162 -8.89 -1.04 -3.37
CA LYS A 162 -9.37 0.34 -3.56
C LYS A 162 -9.78 0.58 -5.02
N SER A 163 -8.96 0.18 -5.98
CA SER A 163 -9.26 0.34 -7.40
C SER A 163 -10.52 -0.42 -7.82
N GLN A 164 -10.74 -1.60 -7.24
CA GLN A 164 -11.91 -2.41 -7.48
C GLN A 164 -13.17 -1.77 -6.88
N ALA A 165 -13.09 -1.28 -5.64
CA ALA A 165 -14.18 -0.55 -5.01
C ALA A 165 -14.56 0.71 -5.79
N ASP A 166 -13.58 1.45 -6.30
CA ASP A 166 -13.81 2.65 -7.13
C ASP A 166 -14.49 2.29 -8.47
N ARG A 167 -14.08 1.18 -9.11
CA ARG A 167 -14.70 0.67 -10.35
C ARG A 167 -16.14 0.20 -10.10
N GLU A 168 -16.39 -0.50 -9.00
CA GLU A 168 -17.71 -0.98 -8.61
C GLU A 168 -18.65 0.19 -8.27
N ALA A 169 -18.14 1.19 -7.54
CA ALA A 169 -18.89 2.41 -7.24
C ALA A 169 -19.26 3.19 -8.51
N GLU A 170 -18.34 3.30 -9.48
CA GLU A 170 -18.62 3.97 -10.75
C GLU A 170 -19.60 3.17 -11.61
N ALA A 171 -19.49 1.84 -11.66
CA ALA A 171 -20.45 0.97 -12.32
C ALA A 171 -21.86 1.10 -11.70
N ALA A 172 -21.96 1.17 -10.38
CA ALA A 172 -23.23 1.38 -9.67
C ALA A 172 -23.86 2.74 -9.98
N LYS A 173 -23.06 3.83 -10.04
CA LYS A 173 -23.53 5.16 -10.46
C LYS A 173 -24.04 5.19 -11.90
N ARG A 174 -23.39 4.47 -12.82
CA ARG A 174 -23.83 4.38 -14.22
C ARG A 174 -25.17 3.64 -14.35
N ARG A 175 -25.37 2.56 -13.59
CA ARG A 175 -26.63 1.81 -13.54
C ARG A 175 -27.80 2.65 -13.02
N SER A 176 -27.59 3.47 -11.97
CA SER A 176 -28.66 4.32 -11.43
C SER A 176 -29.06 5.48 -12.37
N LYS A 177 -28.09 6.06 -13.10
CA LYS A 177 -28.37 7.07 -14.14
C LYS A 177 -29.12 6.48 -15.34
N GLY A 178 -28.77 5.27 -15.79
CA GLY A 178 -29.46 4.58 -16.89
C GLY A 178 -30.92 4.23 -16.58
N GLY A 179 -31.20 3.78 -15.34
CA GLY A 179 -32.56 3.49 -14.89
C GLY A 179 -33.47 4.73 -14.80
N ARG A 180 -32.91 5.90 -14.43
CA ARG A 180 -33.66 7.16 -14.36
C ARG A 180 -34.07 7.66 -15.75
N ALA A 181 -33.20 7.53 -16.76
CA ALA A 181 -33.47 7.94 -18.13
C ALA A 181 -34.46 7.02 -18.88
N ALA A 182 -34.54 5.73 -18.52
CA ALA A 182 -35.53 4.81 -19.10
C ALA A 182 -36.94 5.04 -18.53
N ARG A 183 -37.04 5.43 -17.25
CA ARG A 183 -38.32 5.67 -16.56
C ARG A 183 -39.01 6.97 -17.01
N THR A 184 -38.25 8.01 -17.36
CA THR A 184 -38.80 9.25 -17.95
C THR A 184 -39.34 9.05 -19.37
N ARG A 185 -38.75 8.17 -20.18
CA ARG A 185 -39.24 7.90 -21.56
C ARG A 185 -40.56 7.13 -21.58
N LYS A 186 -40.81 6.22 -20.62
CA LYS A 186 -42.06 5.45 -20.55
C LYS A 186 -43.24 6.28 -20.00
N ALA A 187 -42.98 7.36 -19.26
CA ALA A 187 -44.01 8.30 -18.79
C ALA A 187 -44.43 9.32 -19.86
N ALA A 188 -43.61 9.58 -20.88
CA ALA A 188 -43.91 10.50 -21.98
C ALA A 188 -44.73 9.87 -23.12
N LEU A 189 -44.98 8.55 -23.09
CA LEU A 189 -45.74 7.82 -24.11
C LEU A 189 -47.14 7.39 -23.62
N GLY A 190 -47.66 8.06 -22.58
CA GLY A 190 -49.00 7.84 -22.05
C GLY A 190 -49.77 9.15 -21.96
N SER A 191 -50.72 9.35 -22.88
CA SER A 191 -51.81 10.33 -22.83
C SER A 191 -51.48 11.78 -23.24
N ASN A 192 -51.46 12.03 -24.55
CA ASN A 192 -51.72 13.37 -25.11
C ASN A 192 -53.22 13.52 -25.43
N ILE A 193 -54.04 13.74 -24.39
CA ILE A 193 -55.34 14.41 -24.55
C ILE A 193 -55.49 15.38 -23.39
N VAL A 194 -55.34 16.67 -23.66
CA VAL A 194 -55.85 17.74 -22.82
C VAL A 194 -57.04 18.33 -23.55
N THR A 195 -58.21 18.27 -22.93
CA THR A 195 -59.40 18.98 -23.38
C THR A 195 -59.61 20.18 -22.46
N CYS A 196 -59.58 21.39 -23.01
CA CYS A 196 -60.08 22.59 -22.34
C CYS A 196 -60.84 23.46 -23.36
N ASN A 197 -62.13 23.68 -23.09
CA ASN A 197 -63.07 24.60 -23.74
C ASN A 197 -63.16 24.60 -25.28
N GLY A 198 -63.47 23.44 -25.86
CA GLY A 198 -64.36 23.36 -27.04
C GLY A 198 -63.94 24.02 -28.36
N LYS A 199 -62.72 24.54 -28.50
CA LYS A 199 -62.22 25.08 -29.78
C LYS A 199 -60.89 24.42 -30.14
N ARG A 200 -60.89 23.75 -31.30
CA ARG A 200 -59.74 23.09 -31.91
C ARG A 200 -58.90 24.16 -32.62
N THR A 201 -57.66 24.35 -32.21
CA THR A 201 -56.69 25.16 -32.95
C THR A 201 -55.47 24.29 -33.22
N GLU A 202 -55.10 24.13 -34.48
CA GLU A 202 -53.90 23.40 -34.88
C GLU A 202 -52.65 24.22 -34.50
N ALA A 203 -51.81 23.67 -33.61
CA ALA A 203 -50.49 24.21 -33.35
C ALA A 203 -49.48 23.57 -34.32
N GLN A 204 -48.82 24.41 -35.11
CA GLN A 204 -47.77 24.01 -36.06
C GLN A 204 -46.54 23.42 -35.34
N PRO A 205 -45.79 22.52 -35.99
CA PRO A 205 -44.70 21.80 -35.34
C PRO A 205 -43.50 22.71 -35.07
N ILE A 206 -43.06 22.74 -33.80
CA ILE A 206 -41.80 23.35 -33.42
C ILE A 206 -40.68 22.39 -33.81
N THR A 207 -39.89 22.76 -34.82
CA THR A 207 -38.61 22.14 -35.13
C THR A 207 -37.69 22.28 -33.91
N THR A 208 -37.36 21.15 -33.28
CA THR A 208 -36.39 21.12 -32.18
C THR A 208 -35.01 20.95 -32.79
N GLU A 209 -34.21 22.01 -32.77
CA GLU A 209 -32.75 21.90 -32.93
C GLU A 209 -32.15 21.14 -31.73
N PRO A 210 -31.08 20.37 -31.93
CA PRO A 210 -30.51 19.54 -30.87
C PRO A 210 -29.79 20.40 -29.84
N VAL A 211 -30.30 20.40 -28.60
CA VAL A 211 -29.60 20.95 -27.43
C VAL A 211 -28.43 20.02 -27.08
N ILE A 212 -27.24 20.37 -27.55
CA ILE A 212 -25.96 19.85 -27.05
C ILE A 212 -25.42 20.89 -26.07
N ASP A 213 -25.56 20.66 -24.76
CA ASP A 213 -24.77 21.37 -23.76
C ASP A 213 -24.55 20.46 -22.53
N ALA A 214 -23.54 19.58 -22.64
CA ALA A 214 -22.80 19.12 -21.47
C ALA A 214 -21.59 20.06 -21.35
N GLU A 215 -21.39 20.69 -20.19
CA GLU A 215 -20.26 21.59 -19.98
C GLU A 215 -18.95 20.97 -20.50
N PRO A 216 -18.18 21.68 -21.32
CA PRO A 216 -16.97 21.13 -21.91
C PRO A 216 -16.02 20.75 -20.78
N VAL A 217 -15.53 19.50 -20.80
CA VAL A 217 -14.57 18.92 -19.85
C VAL A 217 -13.41 19.88 -19.54
N VAL A 218 -13.03 20.70 -20.52
CA VAL A 218 -12.03 21.78 -20.42
C VAL A 218 -12.35 22.81 -19.32
N LYS A 219 -13.60 23.26 -19.16
CA LYS A 219 -13.99 24.19 -18.09
C LYS A 219 -13.85 23.56 -16.72
N ARG A 220 -14.23 22.28 -16.59
CA ARG A 220 -14.16 21.53 -15.33
C ARG A 220 -12.71 21.26 -14.90
N VAL A 221 -11.83 20.94 -15.86
CA VAL A 221 -10.38 20.80 -15.62
C VAL A 221 -9.76 22.15 -15.22
N GLY A 222 -10.18 23.25 -15.85
CA GLY A 222 -9.74 24.60 -15.50
C GLY A 222 -10.10 25.00 -14.07
N THR A 223 -11.33 24.74 -13.63
CA THR A 223 -11.76 25.00 -12.25
C THR A 223 -10.95 24.18 -11.24
N SER A 224 -10.73 22.89 -11.50
CA SER A 224 -9.92 22.05 -10.62
C SER A 224 -8.45 22.45 -10.58
N HIS A 225 -7.88 22.94 -11.68
CA HIS A 225 -6.52 23.48 -11.70
C HIS A 225 -6.41 24.72 -10.81
N HIS A 226 -7.36 25.64 -10.92
CA HIS A 226 -7.38 26.85 -10.10
C HIS A 226 -7.53 26.54 -8.59
N GLU A 227 -8.41 25.60 -8.23
CA GLU A 227 -8.58 25.15 -6.84
C GLU A 227 -7.28 24.55 -6.25
N LEU A 228 -6.57 23.73 -7.04
CA LEU A 228 -5.30 23.14 -6.61
C LEU A 228 -4.21 24.20 -6.42
N THR A 229 -4.10 25.17 -7.33
CA THR A 229 -3.14 26.26 -7.22
C THR A 229 -3.40 27.10 -5.97
N ASN A 230 -4.66 27.43 -5.67
CA ASN A 230 -5.02 28.18 -4.46
C ASN A 230 -4.73 27.40 -3.17
N LEU A 231 -4.91 26.07 -3.18
CA LEU A 231 -4.58 25.22 -2.03
C LEU A 231 -3.07 25.18 -1.77
N LEU A 232 -2.26 25.09 -2.84
CA LEU A 232 -0.81 25.11 -2.74
C LEU A 232 -0.30 26.46 -2.25
N ASP A 233 -0.81 27.55 -2.81
CA ASP A 233 -0.50 28.92 -2.39
C ASP A 233 -0.81 29.13 -0.90
N GLY A 234 -2.01 28.72 -0.45
CA GLY A 234 -2.38 28.79 0.95
C GLY A 234 -1.55 27.88 1.87
N TYR A 235 -1.03 26.76 1.38
CA TYR A 235 -0.11 25.91 2.14
C TYR A 235 1.27 26.55 2.28
N CYS A 236 1.82 27.11 1.20
CA CYS A 236 3.10 27.82 1.21
C CYS A 236 3.05 29.02 2.17
N GLY A 237 2.01 29.85 2.09
CA GLY A 237 1.88 31.01 2.99
C GLY A 237 1.79 30.63 4.47
N ARG A 238 1.15 29.49 4.81
CA ARG A 238 1.15 28.99 6.20
C ARG A 238 2.51 28.51 6.66
N LEU A 239 3.30 27.91 5.77
CA LEU A 239 4.66 27.48 6.09
C LEU A 239 5.61 28.67 6.26
N GLU A 240 5.50 29.68 5.39
CA GLU A 240 6.27 30.92 5.51
C GLU A 240 5.97 31.62 6.85
N ALA A 241 4.69 31.80 7.18
CA ALA A 241 4.29 32.36 8.47
C ALA A 241 4.78 31.51 9.66
N PHE A 242 4.81 30.18 9.52
CA PHE A 242 5.33 29.31 10.58
C PHE A 242 6.85 29.50 10.77
N VAL A 243 7.62 29.59 9.69
CA VAL A 243 9.07 29.83 9.75
C VAL A 243 9.38 31.21 10.33
N GLU A 244 8.62 32.24 9.96
CA GLU A 244 8.79 33.60 10.51
C GLU A 244 8.50 33.68 12.01
N ASN A 245 7.47 32.96 12.50
CA ASN A 245 7.10 32.97 13.92
C ASN A 245 7.99 32.08 14.80
N HIS A 246 8.89 31.30 14.22
CA HIS A 246 9.75 30.37 14.95
C HIS A 246 11.21 30.43 14.46
N PRO A 247 11.97 31.51 14.78
CA PRO A 247 13.36 31.67 14.35
C PRO A 247 14.31 30.63 14.98
N ASP A 248 13.96 30.12 16.17
CA ASP A 248 14.75 29.15 16.94
C ASP A 248 14.46 27.69 16.53
N LEU A 249 13.95 27.44 15.31
CA LEU A 249 13.74 26.07 14.82
C LEU A 249 15.05 25.29 14.86
N ASP A 250 15.04 24.15 15.57
CA ASP A 250 16.19 23.24 15.60
C ASP A 250 16.46 22.60 14.23
N ASP A 251 17.70 22.13 14.05
CA ASP A 251 18.16 21.56 12.78
C ASP A 251 17.44 20.26 12.38
N GLU A 252 16.80 19.56 13.31
CA GLU A 252 16.02 18.36 13.03
C GLU A 252 14.65 18.71 12.45
N CYS A 253 13.96 19.67 13.06
CA CYS A 253 12.71 20.23 12.57
C CYS A 253 12.86 20.84 11.19
N ARG A 254 13.95 21.59 10.93
CA ARG A 254 14.26 22.13 9.60
C ARG A 254 14.43 21.03 8.56
N ARG A 255 15.15 19.96 8.88
CA ARG A 255 15.33 18.80 7.98
C ARG A 255 14.00 18.10 7.71
N CYS A 256 13.16 17.90 8.72
CA CYS A 256 11.84 17.29 8.53
C CYS A 256 10.92 18.13 7.64
N LEU A 257 10.91 19.46 7.80
CA LEU A 257 10.14 20.36 6.94
C LEU A 257 10.61 20.32 5.49
N MET A 258 11.93 20.37 5.26
CA MET A 258 12.50 20.25 3.92
C MET A 258 12.17 18.90 3.26
N GLN A 259 12.30 17.80 4.00
CA GLN A 259 11.97 16.47 3.49
C GLN A 259 10.48 16.31 3.14
N ALA A 260 9.60 16.93 3.92
CA ALA A 260 8.17 16.95 3.64
C ALA A 260 7.84 17.74 2.36
N LEU A 261 8.51 18.87 2.14
CA LEU A 261 8.38 19.68 0.93
C LEU A 261 8.88 18.92 -0.31
N GLU A 262 10.05 18.31 -0.24
CA GLU A 262 10.61 17.48 -1.32
C GLU A 262 9.68 16.33 -1.70
N LEU A 263 9.16 15.59 -0.70
CA LEU A 263 8.25 14.47 -0.95
C LEU A 263 6.95 14.91 -1.63
N ASN A 264 6.43 16.08 -1.25
CA ASN A 264 5.23 16.64 -1.86
C ASN A 264 5.49 17.13 -3.30
N ALA A 265 6.64 17.76 -3.56
CA ALA A 265 7.07 18.15 -4.90
C ALA A 265 7.19 16.93 -5.83
N ASP A 266 7.81 15.85 -5.36
CA ASP A 266 7.95 14.59 -6.11
C ASP A 266 6.61 13.93 -6.42
N ARG A 267 5.64 14.04 -5.52
CA ARG A 267 4.28 13.51 -5.74
C ARG A 267 3.55 14.32 -6.79
N LEU A 268 3.63 15.65 -6.72
CA LEU A 268 3.03 16.53 -7.72
C LEU A 268 3.65 16.32 -9.11
N GLN A 269 4.97 16.16 -9.19
CA GLN A 269 5.66 15.90 -10.44
C GLN A 269 5.26 14.56 -11.08
N ARG A 270 5.14 13.50 -10.28
CA ARG A 270 4.65 12.20 -10.77
C ARG A 270 3.21 12.24 -11.25
N LEU A 271 2.36 13.00 -10.56
CA LEU A 271 0.97 13.21 -11.00
C LEU A 271 0.92 13.99 -12.32
N ALA A 272 1.75 15.03 -12.48
CA ALA A 272 1.86 15.79 -13.72
C ALA A 272 2.33 14.92 -14.88
N GLN A 273 3.35 14.08 -14.67
CA GLN A 273 3.83 13.11 -15.68
C GLN A 273 2.74 12.12 -16.09
N HIS A 274 2.00 11.58 -15.11
CA HIS A 274 0.89 10.67 -15.40
C HIS A 274 -0.24 11.35 -16.18
N LEU A 275 -0.55 12.62 -15.89
CA LEU A 275 -1.54 13.39 -16.65
C LEU A 275 -1.05 13.69 -18.08
N HIS A 276 0.24 13.97 -18.28
CA HIS A 276 0.80 14.20 -19.62
C HIS A 276 0.86 12.92 -20.46
N SER A 277 0.96 11.74 -19.83
CA SER A 277 0.99 10.44 -20.50
C SER A 277 -0.37 9.90 -20.94
N ARG A 278 -1.47 10.61 -20.68
CA ARG A 278 -2.85 10.24 -21.04
C ARG A 278 -3.41 11.12 -22.12
#